data_AF-A0A0K2GDT6-F1
#
_entry.id   AF-A0A0K2GDT6-F1
#
_cell.length_a   1.000
_cell.length_b   1.000
_cell.length_c   1.000
_cell.angle_alpha   90.00
_cell.angle_beta   90.00
_cell.angle_gamma   90.00
#
_symmetry.space_group_name_H-M   'P 1'
#
loop_
_entity.id
_entity.type
_entity.pdbx_description
1 polymer ?
#
loop_
_entity_poly.entity_id
_entity_poly.type
_entity_poly.pdbx_seq_one_letter_code
_entity_poly.pdbx_strand_id
1 'polypeptide(L)'
;MSTLGSALPAVLFSCLRFWDRLFSRAMAIDVHRIEVIDDVMADVLRRKTPAERLAIGFGLWRSARVILRGQLEARHPDWDSERLDREVARRLSHGAV
;
A
#
# COMPACT_ATOMS: atom_id res chain seq x y z
N MET A 1 10.54 -17.10 42.24
CA MET A 1 10.46 -18.51 41.80
C MET A 1 9.28 -18.57 40.84
N SER A 2 9.58 -18.38 39.56
CA SER A 2 8.65 -17.97 38.52
C SER A 2 8.52 -19.12 37.53
N THR A 3 7.39 -19.81 37.53
CA THR A 3 7.04 -20.77 36.48
C THR A 3 5.57 -20.62 36.20
N LEU A 4 5.26 -19.92 35.11
CA LEU A 4 4.10 -20.15 34.25
C LEU A 4 4.38 -19.39 32.95
N GLY A 5 5.35 -19.92 32.20
CA GLY A 5 5.50 -19.62 30.79
C GLY A 5 4.31 -20.23 30.06
N SER A 6 3.36 -19.39 29.66
CA SER A 6 2.30 -19.76 28.75
C SER A 6 2.94 -20.12 27.41
N ALA A 7 2.96 -21.42 27.12
CA ALA A 7 3.30 -21.94 25.81
C ALA A 7 2.33 -21.33 24.78
N LEU A 8 2.86 -20.50 23.89
CA LEU A 8 2.11 -20.07 22.71
C LEU A 8 1.73 -21.33 21.92
N PRO A 9 0.47 -21.49 21.49
CA PRO A 9 0.04 -22.66 20.73
C PRO A 9 0.89 -22.83 19.47
N ALA A 10 1.25 -24.07 19.14
CA ALA A 10 2.10 -24.42 18.00
C ALA A 10 1.67 -23.78 16.66
N VAL A 11 0.41 -23.38 16.55
CA VAL A 11 -0.17 -22.67 15.41
C VAL A 11 0.36 -21.24 15.26
N LEU A 12 0.64 -20.53 16.36
CA LEU A 12 1.25 -19.20 16.34
C LEU A 12 2.73 -19.27 15.96
N PHE A 13 3.43 -20.32 16.37
CA PHE A 13 4.82 -20.57 15.95
C PHE A 13 4.91 -20.94 14.46
N SER A 14 3.92 -21.68 13.94
CA SER A 14 3.77 -21.98 12.51
C SER A 14 3.47 -20.72 11.70
N CYS A 15 2.58 -19.85 12.18
CA CYS A 15 2.29 -18.56 11.57
C CYS A 15 3.53 -17.65 11.54
N LEU A 16 4.26 -17.54 12.66
CA LEU A 16 5.48 -16.74 12.75
C LEU A 16 6.63 -17.29 11.90
N ARG A 17 6.86 -18.61 11.82
CA ARG A 17 7.90 -19.20 10.94
C ARG A 17 7.52 -19.26 9.47
N PHE A 18 6.22 -19.34 9.15
CA PHE A 18 5.71 -19.19 7.79
C PHE A 18 5.87 -17.74 7.33
N TRP A 19 5.54 -16.77 8.19
CA TRP A 19 5.83 -15.35 7.96
C TRP A 19 7.33 -15.10 7.84
N ASP A 20 8.19 -15.60 8.73
CA ASP A 20 9.65 -15.41 8.66
C ASP A 20 10.26 -15.91 7.34
N ARG A 21 9.76 -17.05 6.84
CA ARG A 21 10.25 -17.69 5.61
C ARG A 21 9.66 -17.10 4.33
N LEU A 22 8.45 -16.51 4.39
CA LEU A 22 7.87 -15.73 3.29
C LEU A 22 8.41 -14.29 3.24
N PHE A 23 8.65 -13.66 4.38
CA PHE A 23 9.08 -12.26 4.46
C PHE A 23 10.58 -12.09 4.20
N SER A 24 11.43 -13.04 4.61
CA SER A 24 12.90 -12.91 4.48
C SER A 24 13.46 -13.05 3.06
N ARG A 25 12.70 -13.54 2.07
CA ARG A 25 13.15 -13.60 0.66
C ARG A 25 12.40 -12.64 -0.27
N ALA A 26 11.20 -12.19 0.09
CA ALA A 26 10.31 -11.49 -0.84
C ALA A 26 10.41 -9.96 -0.82
N MET A 27 11.10 -9.35 0.16
CA MET A 27 11.12 -7.88 0.28
C MET A 27 12.50 -7.30 0.62
N ALA A 28 13.55 -7.82 -0.02
CA ALA A 28 14.77 -7.03 -0.19
C ALA A 28 14.49 -5.99 -1.27
N ILE A 29 13.98 -4.82 -0.87
CA ILE A 29 13.81 -3.69 -1.79
C ILE A 29 15.21 -3.23 -2.18
N ASP A 30 15.62 -3.57 -3.41
CA ASP A 30 16.78 -2.93 -4.01
C ASP A 30 16.40 -1.49 -4.31
N VAL A 31 16.89 -0.57 -3.47
CA VAL A 31 16.63 0.87 -3.60
C VAL A 31 17.16 1.46 -4.91
N HIS A 32 18.01 0.73 -5.64
CA HIS A 32 18.50 1.12 -6.97
C HIS A 32 17.62 0.60 -8.11
N ARG A 33 16.60 -0.21 -7.81
CA ARG A 33 15.66 -0.80 -8.77
C ARG A 33 14.21 -0.77 -8.27
N ILE A 34 13.82 0.31 -7.59
CA ILE A 34 12.45 0.46 -7.06
C ILE A 34 11.37 0.40 -8.14
N GLU A 35 11.73 0.64 -9.40
CA GLU A 35 10.85 0.59 -10.56
C GLU A 35 10.68 -0.82 -11.16
N VAL A 36 11.49 -1.80 -10.74
CA VAL A 36 11.43 -3.18 -11.25
C VAL A 36 10.60 -4.04 -10.31
N ILE A 37 9.46 -4.52 -10.78
CA ILE A 37 8.64 -5.49 -10.05
C ILE A 37 9.35 -6.85 -10.07
N ASP A 38 9.53 -7.46 -8.89
CA ASP A 38 10.04 -8.82 -8.75
C ASP A 38 9.20 -9.82 -9.59
N ASP A 39 9.87 -10.77 -10.25
CA ASP A 39 9.21 -11.69 -11.19
C ASP A 39 8.08 -12.50 -10.53
N VAL A 40 8.23 -12.90 -9.26
CA VAL A 40 7.19 -13.61 -8.52
C VAL A 40 5.98 -12.73 -8.33
N MET A 41 6.18 -11.45 -7.99
CA MET A 41 5.07 -10.51 -7.88
C MET A 41 4.45 -10.14 -9.22
N ALA A 42 5.25 -10.03 -10.29
CA ALA A 42 4.73 -9.83 -11.63
C ALA A 42 3.76 -10.95 -12.02
N ASP A 43 4.10 -12.21 -11.71
CA ASP A 43 3.23 -13.36 -11.97
C ASP A 43 1.95 -13.34 -11.14
N VAL A 44 2.00 -12.91 -9.88
CA VAL A 44 0.79 -12.71 -9.06
C VAL A 44 -0.12 -11.66 -9.69
N LEU A 45 0.42 -10.53 -10.16
CA LEU A 45 -0.35 -9.47 -10.80
C LEU A 45 -0.91 -9.90 -12.16
N ARG A 46 -0.18 -10.72 -12.93
CA ARG A 46 -0.65 -11.28 -14.22
C ARG A 46 -1.87 -12.18 -14.06
N ARG A 47 -1.99 -12.89 -12.94
CA ARG A 47 -3.11 -13.80 -12.65
C ARG A 47 -4.39 -13.08 -12.21
N LYS A 48 -4.37 -11.76 -12.02
CA LYS A 48 -5.55 -10.99 -11.61
C LYS A 48 -6.58 -10.92 -12.72
N THR A 49 -7.84 -11.16 -12.36
CA THR A 49 -8.98 -10.98 -13.24
C THR A 49 -9.13 -9.51 -13.64
N PRO A 50 -9.79 -9.20 -14.77
CA PRO A 50 -10.06 -7.82 -15.16
C PRO A 50 -10.76 -6.99 -14.07
N ALA A 51 -11.71 -7.60 -13.35
CA ALA A 51 -12.42 -6.94 -12.26
C ALA A 51 -11.51 -6.60 -11.07
N GLU A 52 -10.62 -7.52 -10.67
CA GLU A 52 -9.65 -7.25 -9.61
C GLU A 52 -8.65 -6.16 -10.01
N ARG A 53 -8.21 -6.13 -11.28
CA ARG A 53 -7.31 -5.09 -11.78
C ARG A 53 -7.96 -3.70 -11.70
N LEU A 54 -9.23 -3.59 -12.07
CA LEU A 54 -9.99 -2.34 -11.92
C LEU A 54 -10.19 -1.97 -10.45
N ALA A 55 -10.51 -2.94 -9.59
CA ALA A 55 -10.66 -2.70 -8.15
C ALA A 55 -9.36 -2.16 -7.53
N ILE A 56 -8.21 -2.72 -7.92
CA ILE A 56 -6.88 -2.21 -7.53
C ILE A 56 -6.71 -0.77 -8.04
N GLY A 57 -6.98 -0.50 -9.32
CA GLY A 57 -6.88 0.84 -9.89
C GLY A 57 -7.73 1.88 -9.16
N PHE A 58 -9.00 1.57 -8.87
CA PHE A 58 -9.87 2.46 -8.08
C PHE A 58 -9.40 2.63 -6.64
N GLY A 59 -8.85 1.57 -6.03
CA GLY A 59 -8.22 1.64 -4.71
C GLY A 59 -7.02 2.59 -4.67
N LEU A 60 -6.14 2.49 -5.67
CA LEU A 60 -4.99 3.38 -5.82
C LEU A 60 -5.43 4.83 -6.03
N TRP A 61 -6.44 5.07 -6.88
CA TRP A 61 -6.97 6.42 -7.10
C TRP A 61 -7.53 7.04 -5.81
N ARG A 62 -8.33 6.29 -5.04
CA ARG A 62 -8.86 6.77 -3.74
C ARG A 62 -7.74 7.09 -2.76
N SER A 63 -6.72 6.23 -2.70
CA SER A 63 -5.56 6.42 -1.81
C SER A 63 -4.77 7.67 -2.18
N ALA A 64 -4.48 7.85 -3.48
CA ALA A 64 -3.80 9.04 -3.99
C ALA A 64 -4.56 10.32 -3.68
N ARG A 65 -5.90 10.31 -3.81
CA ARG A 65 -6.75 11.44 -3.42
C ARG A 65 -6.62 11.81 -1.95
N VAL A 66 -6.66 10.84 -1.05
CA VAL A 66 -6.54 11.07 0.39
C VAL A 66 -5.16 11.62 0.74
N ILE A 67 -4.09 11.00 0.23
CA ILE A 67 -2.71 11.43 0.48
C ILE A 67 -2.49 12.85 -0.02
N LEU A 68 -2.90 13.14 -1.26
CA LEU A 68 -2.71 14.45 -1.86
C LEU A 68 -3.49 15.53 -1.11
N ARG A 69 -4.74 15.24 -0.73
CA ARG A 69 -5.57 16.18 0.05
C ARG A 69 -4.90 16.51 1.37
N GLY A 70 -4.48 15.51 2.15
CA GLY A 70 -3.81 15.74 3.43
C GLY A 70 -2.50 16.53 3.29
N GLN A 71 -1.73 16.28 2.22
CA GLN A 71 -0.53 17.06 1.92
C GLN A 71 -0.84 18.53 1.59
N LEU A 72 -1.93 18.79 0.85
CA LEU A 72 -2.35 20.15 0.52
C LEU A 72 -2.89 20.89 1.74
N GLU A 73 -3.72 20.23 2.55
CA GLU A 73 -4.22 20.77 3.82
C GLU A 73 -3.07 21.18 4.76
N ALA A 74 -2.03 20.35 4.86
CA ALA A 74 -0.87 20.65 5.69
C ALA A 74 -0.01 21.82 5.16
N ARG A 75 0.06 22.00 3.83
CA ARG A 75 0.88 23.05 3.19
C ARG A 75 0.14 24.37 3.00
N HIS A 76 -1.18 24.33 2.94
CA HIS A 76 -2.05 25.47 2.66
C HIS A 76 -3.18 25.55 3.69
N PRO A 77 -2.87 25.84 4.97
CA PRO A 77 -3.87 25.90 6.04
C PRO A 77 -4.88 27.06 5.86
N ASP A 78 -4.58 28.01 4.99
CA ASP A 78 -5.42 29.15 4.62
C ASP A 78 -6.45 28.83 3.52
N TRP A 79 -6.36 27.67 2.87
CA TRP A 79 -7.28 27.31 1.79
C TRP A 79 -8.59 26.76 2.33
N ASP A 80 -9.69 27.15 1.68
CA ASP A 80 -10.98 26.52 1.90
C ASP A 80 -11.05 25.12 1.25
N SER A 81 -12.07 24.36 1.66
CA SER A 81 -12.29 22.99 1.19
C SER A 81 -12.52 22.91 -0.31
N GLU A 82 -13.18 23.92 -0.91
CA GLU A 82 -13.53 23.93 -2.32
C GLU A 82 -12.29 24.10 -3.21
N ARG A 83 -11.39 25.02 -2.83
CA ARG A 83 -10.11 25.24 -3.49
C ARG A 83 -9.22 24.02 -3.36
N LEU A 84 -9.20 23.36 -2.19
CA LEU A 84 -8.49 22.10 -2.00
C LEU A 84 -9.03 21.00 -2.94
N ASP A 85 -10.34 20.79 -3.00
CA ASP A 85 -10.94 19.77 -3.86
C ASP A 85 -10.67 20.04 -5.35
N ARG A 86 -10.77 21.30 -5.79
CA ARG A 86 -10.42 21.71 -7.17
C ARG A 86 -8.97 21.38 -7.50
N GLU A 87 -8.04 21.68 -6.60
CA GLU A 87 -6.62 21.40 -6.83
C GLU A 87 -6.31 19.90 -6.80
N VAL A 88 -6.93 19.14 -5.90
CA VAL A 88 -6.83 17.68 -5.86
C VAL A 88 -7.33 17.07 -7.17
N ALA A 89 -8.50 17.50 -7.66
CA ALA A 89 -9.06 17.04 -8.92
C ALA A 89 -8.12 17.35 -10.09
N ARG A 90 -7.65 18.61 -10.19
CA ARG A 90 -6.72 19.06 -11.24
C ARG A 90 -5.45 18.21 -11.30
N ARG A 91 -4.85 17.88 -10.15
CA ARG A 91 -3.61 17.09 -10.08
C ARG A 91 -3.84 15.61 -10.38
N LEU A 92 -4.93 15.02 -9.91
CA LEU A 92 -5.22 13.60 -10.18
C LEU A 92 -5.62 13.37 -11.64
N SER A 93 -6.36 14.29 -12.25
CA SER A 93 -6.77 14.18 -13.65
C SER A 93 -5.74 14.72 -14.64
N HIS A 94 -4.65 15.33 -14.16
CA HIS A 94 -3.73 16.12 -14.98
C HIS A 94 -4.44 17.19 -15.83
N GLY A 95 -5.59 17.71 -15.35
CA GLY A 95 -6.39 18.69 -16.07
C GLY A 95 -7.38 18.09 -17.08
N ALA A 96 -7.61 16.78 -17.09
CA ALA A 96 -8.63 16.13 -17.93
C ALA A 96 -10.08 16.31 -17.42
N VAL A 97 -10.36 17.39 -16.67
CA VAL A 97 -11.70 17.72 -16.13
C VAL A 97 -12.43 18.64 -17.08
#